data_AF-A0A3N0UX46-F1
#
_entry.id   AF-A0A3N0UX46-F1
#
_cell.length_a   1.000
_cell.length_b   1.000
_cell.length_c   1.000
_cell.angle_alpha   90.00
_cell.angle_beta   90.00
_cell.angle_gamma   90.00
#
_symmetry.space_group_name_H-M   'P 1'
#
loop_
_entity.id
_entity.type
_entity.pdbx_description
1 polymer ?
#
loop_
_entity_poly.entity_id
_entity_poly.type
_entity_poly.pdbx_seq_one_letter_code
_entity_poly.pdbx_strand_id
1 'polypeptide(L)'
;MNLHDHACQHQREAHFTVNGFVELDSRQTLSQELDDIRTLLKKAMVLEHTVIPPYLTLLYTLNDDSDHWILNVIRSVVVEEMLHFVLVGNLLNAVGGSPEVNSPDFLPDYPAPLPFGIDDLEIQLHAFSPHAIHQAMQIEHPKYVRPEVVANHVCSDMTIGEFYVYIESRLRAAVKAFGEKAVFCGDANRQIAPEHFTYGAGSNVIPVYDLNSATEAVRVIYHQGEGSPNQLWLSDDGEIAHYYRFNEIYRGRRYVSCDTIASGPSGVQLTTGWEHAVKTHSGLKVSDYPAGDEQAAIVRFNRRYCELLEQLQQGLCGKPQKLMPALASMHALRDDFLHIVRMPYPGDNDYSCAPTFEYTPPKVTTSPSAVLDVSFSSNQSTLSTLMLAYASGDVQKAVACMSEHIVWDISGPIDVPYAGVFYGHDGFNRYWSLMEQTVEFSSIGTENVFFNGNEAMAYGGEQGITKTTRMPYSYDWAIRYEFNEDHKVVLMRQYFNPMRIQAALAASPTGGASGG
;
A
#
# COMPACT_ATOMS: atom_id res chain seq x y z
N MET A 1 -10.62 -43.39 -10.92
CA MET A 1 -9.76 -42.68 -11.90
C MET A 1 -9.52 -43.63 -13.07
N ASN A 2 -9.82 -43.21 -14.29
CA ASN A 2 -9.71 -44.06 -15.48
C ASN A 2 -8.29 -43.94 -16.10
N LEU A 3 -7.88 -44.88 -16.96
CA LEU A 3 -6.53 -44.90 -17.58
C LEU A 3 -6.19 -43.61 -18.36
N HIS A 4 -7.20 -42.91 -18.87
CA HIS A 4 -7.04 -41.64 -19.56
C HIS A 4 -6.66 -40.48 -18.62
N ASP A 5 -7.24 -40.46 -17.41
CA ASP A 5 -6.94 -39.44 -16.40
C ASP A 5 -5.49 -39.57 -15.91
N HIS A 6 -5.01 -40.81 -15.74
CA HIS A 6 -3.62 -41.09 -15.36
C HIS A 6 -2.60 -40.65 -16.43
N ALA A 7 -2.90 -40.87 -17.72
CA ALA A 7 -2.02 -40.44 -18.81
C ALA A 7 -1.93 -38.90 -18.89
N CYS A 8 -3.06 -38.21 -18.69
CA CYS A 8 -3.10 -36.74 -18.65
C CYS A 8 -2.32 -36.18 -17.45
N GLN A 9 -2.45 -36.80 -16.28
CA GLN A 9 -1.72 -36.41 -15.07
C GLN A 9 -0.21 -36.56 -15.26
N HIS A 10 0.27 -37.70 -15.75
CA HIS A 10 1.70 -37.91 -16.02
C HIS A 10 2.28 -36.92 -17.04
N GLN A 11 1.51 -36.54 -18.06
CA GLN A 11 1.95 -35.52 -19.02
C GLN A 11 2.10 -34.14 -18.35
N ARG A 12 1.17 -33.77 -17.45
CA ARG A 12 1.27 -32.51 -16.69
C ARG A 12 2.45 -32.51 -15.73
N GLU A 13 2.68 -33.60 -15.01
CA GLU A 13 3.85 -33.77 -14.14
C GLU A 13 5.15 -33.63 -14.92
N ALA A 14 5.27 -34.30 -16.08
CA ALA A 14 6.44 -34.20 -16.93
C ALA A 14 6.65 -32.77 -17.47
N HIS A 15 5.58 -32.09 -17.90
CA HIS A 15 5.67 -30.70 -18.33
C HIS A 15 6.12 -29.79 -17.18
N PHE A 16 5.50 -29.89 -16.00
CA PHE A 16 5.85 -29.09 -14.84
C PHE A 16 7.30 -29.30 -14.41
N THR A 17 7.77 -30.55 -14.38
CA THR A 17 9.16 -30.90 -14.02
C THR A 17 10.18 -30.20 -14.92
N VAL A 18 9.86 -30.03 -16.20
CA VAL A 18 10.76 -29.40 -17.18
C VAL A 18 10.65 -27.88 -17.17
N ASN A 19 9.43 -27.34 -17.04
CA ASN A 19 9.16 -25.93 -17.32
C ASN A 19 8.87 -25.09 -16.08
N GLY A 20 8.55 -25.70 -14.93
CA GLY A 20 8.24 -25.01 -13.67
C GLY A 20 6.84 -24.38 -13.60
N PHE A 21 5.98 -24.60 -14.60
CA PHE A 21 4.59 -24.11 -14.61
C PHE A 21 3.62 -25.15 -15.18
N VAL A 22 2.32 -24.94 -14.92
CA VAL A 22 1.24 -25.80 -15.39
C VAL A 22 0.60 -25.19 -16.63
N GLU A 23 0.47 -25.96 -17.72
CA GLU A 23 -0.25 -25.47 -18.90
C GLU A 23 -1.75 -25.36 -18.59
N LEU A 24 -2.28 -24.14 -18.70
CA LEU A 24 -3.69 -23.82 -18.50
C LEU A 24 -4.29 -23.23 -19.78
N ASP A 25 -5.58 -23.44 -19.96
CA ASP A 25 -6.36 -22.71 -20.96
C ASP A 25 -6.70 -21.31 -20.43
N SER A 26 -6.67 -20.31 -21.31
CA SER A 26 -7.14 -18.96 -20.95
C SER A 26 -8.67 -18.92 -20.85
N ARG A 27 -9.19 -17.88 -20.21
CA ARG A 27 -10.59 -17.47 -20.34
C ARG A 27 -10.90 -17.08 -21.77
N GLN A 28 -12.20 -16.99 -22.06
CA GLN A 28 -12.71 -16.70 -23.40
C GLN A 28 -12.36 -15.29 -23.88
N THR A 29 -12.23 -14.33 -22.96
CA THR A 29 -11.97 -12.92 -23.29
C THR A 29 -10.84 -12.36 -22.42
N LEU A 30 -10.09 -11.39 -22.97
CA LEU A 30 -9.03 -10.70 -22.24
C LEU A 30 -9.55 -10.03 -20.96
N SER A 31 -10.75 -9.45 -20.99
CA SER A 31 -11.32 -8.79 -19.79
C SER A 31 -11.52 -9.77 -18.64
N GLN A 32 -12.13 -10.93 -18.92
CA GLN A 32 -12.35 -11.96 -17.91
C GLN A 32 -11.02 -12.52 -17.38
N GLU A 33 -10.03 -12.71 -18.27
CA GLU A 33 -8.70 -13.18 -17.88
C GLU A 33 -8.01 -12.17 -16.95
N LEU A 34 -8.03 -10.89 -17.30
CA LEU A 34 -7.42 -9.83 -16.50
C LEU A 34 -8.14 -9.64 -15.17
N ASP A 35 -9.47 -9.71 -15.13
CA ASP A 35 -10.23 -9.58 -13.89
C ASP A 35 -9.95 -10.73 -12.92
N ASP A 36 -9.83 -11.96 -13.42
CA ASP A 36 -9.39 -13.12 -12.64
C ASP A 36 -7.97 -12.91 -12.10
N ILE A 37 -7.00 -12.57 -12.95
CA ILE A 37 -5.60 -12.37 -12.54
C ILE A 37 -5.48 -11.24 -11.52
N ARG A 38 -6.18 -10.12 -11.71
CA ARG A 38 -6.22 -9.01 -10.76
C ARG A 38 -6.82 -9.44 -9.42
N THR A 39 -7.84 -10.29 -9.43
CA THR A 39 -8.44 -10.85 -8.20
C THR A 39 -7.45 -11.74 -7.47
N LEU A 40 -6.74 -12.62 -8.17
CA LEU A 40 -5.69 -13.47 -7.60
C LEU A 40 -4.58 -12.61 -6.98
N LEU A 41 -4.10 -11.60 -7.71
CA LEU A 41 -3.03 -10.72 -7.23
C LEU A 41 -3.47 -9.87 -6.02
N LYS A 42 -4.70 -9.35 -5.98
CA LYS A 42 -5.22 -8.67 -4.78
C LYS A 42 -5.24 -9.59 -3.57
N LYS A 43 -5.59 -10.87 -3.75
CA LYS A 43 -5.57 -11.86 -2.66
C LYS A 43 -4.16 -12.31 -2.29
N ALA A 44 -3.23 -12.36 -3.24
CA ALA A 44 -1.81 -12.52 -2.95
C ALA A 44 -1.28 -11.36 -2.09
N MET A 45 -1.69 -10.11 -2.35
CA MET A 45 -1.31 -8.98 -1.48
C MET A 45 -1.82 -9.16 -0.05
N VAL A 46 -3.04 -9.69 0.13
CA VAL A 46 -3.57 -10.03 1.46
C VAL A 46 -2.72 -11.14 2.09
N LEU A 47 -2.31 -12.15 1.32
CA LEU A 47 -1.48 -13.27 1.79
C LEU A 47 -0.15 -12.76 2.37
N GLU A 48 0.63 -12.03 1.56
CA GLU A 48 1.93 -11.47 1.96
C GLU A 48 1.78 -10.54 3.18
N HIS A 49 0.69 -9.79 3.23
CA HIS A 49 0.43 -8.93 4.38
C HIS A 49 0.01 -9.69 5.64
N THR A 50 -0.64 -10.86 5.51
CA THR A 50 -1.15 -11.64 6.65
C THR A 50 -0.02 -12.18 7.53
N VAL A 51 1.18 -12.34 6.99
CA VAL A 51 2.34 -12.88 7.72
C VAL A 51 3.22 -11.78 8.33
N ILE A 52 3.12 -10.53 7.87
CA ILE A 52 3.88 -9.39 8.40
C ILE A 52 3.57 -9.11 9.88
N PRO A 53 2.30 -8.91 10.34
CA PRO A 53 2.01 -8.65 11.75
C PRO A 53 2.43 -9.76 12.73
N PRO A 54 2.23 -11.07 12.44
CA PRO A 54 2.80 -12.14 13.25
C PRO A 54 4.32 -12.06 13.37
N TYR A 55 5.04 -11.78 12.29
CA TYR A 55 6.51 -11.72 12.31
C TYR A 55 7.04 -10.44 12.99
N LEU A 56 6.32 -9.32 12.89
CA LEU A 56 6.59 -8.14 13.71
C LEU A 56 6.34 -8.41 15.20
N THR A 57 5.31 -9.20 15.52
CA THR A 57 5.01 -9.60 16.90
C THR A 57 6.13 -10.47 17.47
N LEU A 58 6.61 -11.46 16.70
CA LEU A 58 7.82 -12.21 17.02
C LEU A 58 9.02 -11.28 17.26
N LEU A 59 9.27 -10.34 16.35
CA LEU A 59 10.43 -9.45 16.40
C LEU A 59 10.45 -8.55 17.65
N TYR A 60 9.30 -7.97 18.01
CA TYR A 60 9.22 -6.94 19.05
C TYR A 60 8.89 -7.48 20.45
N THR A 61 8.72 -8.80 20.57
CA THR A 61 8.61 -9.50 21.87
C THR A 61 9.88 -10.27 22.24
N LEU A 62 10.90 -10.25 21.39
CA LEU A 62 12.27 -10.63 21.72
C LEU A 62 12.81 -9.77 22.89
N ASN A 63 13.73 -10.35 23.65
CA ASN A 63 14.48 -9.67 24.70
C ASN A 63 15.96 -9.54 24.32
N ASP A 64 16.71 -8.79 25.14
CA ASP A 64 18.15 -8.56 24.97
C ASP A 64 19.04 -9.75 25.33
N ASP A 65 18.51 -10.81 25.95
CA ASP A 65 19.23 -12.05 26.28
C ASP A 65 19.30 -13.02 25.09
N SER A 66 18.56 -12.75 24.01
CA SER A 66 18.58 -13.53 22.78
C SER A 66 19.79 -13.16 21.94
N ASP A 67 20.40 -14.13 21.26
CA ASP A 67 21.49 -13.83 20.32
C ASP A 67 21.01 -12.81 19.28
N HIS A 68 21.78 -11.73 19.09
CA HIS A 68 21.45 -10.66 18.12
C HIS A 68 21.28 -11.21 16.68
N TRP A 69 21.84 -12.38 16.40
CA TRP A 69 21.60 -13.08 15.14
C TRP A 69 20.12 -13.45 14.93
N ILE A 70 19.41 -13.91 15.97
CA ILE A 70 17.99 -14.26 15.90
C ILE A 70 17.15 -13.03 15.52
N LEU A 71 17.44 -11.89 16.16
CA LEU A 71 16.82 -10.61 15.83
C LEU A 71 17.03 -10.25 14.36
N ASN A 72 18.26 -10.39 13.86
CA ASN A 72 18.58 -10.08 12.47
C ASN A 72 17.86 -11.01 11.49
N VAL A 73 17.71 -12.30 11.82
CA VAL A 73 16.99 -13.27 10.99
C VAL A 73 15.50 -12.96 10.93
N ILE A 74 14.83 -12.75 12.07
CA ILE A 74 13.41 -12.43 12.07
C ILE A 74 13.18 -11.10 11.34
N ARG A 75 14.05 -10.11 11.58
CA ARG A 75 13.99 -8.84 10.87
C ARG A 75 14.19 -9.00 9.36
N SER A 76 15.12 -9.84 8.90
CA SER A 76 15.33 -10.04 7.47
C SER A 76 14.12 -10.68 6.82
N VAL A 77 13.51 -11.69 7.46
CA VAL A 77 12.26 -12.31 6.98
C VAL A 77 11.13 -11.27 6.89
N VAL A 78 10.89 -10.48 7.93
CA VAL A 78 9.86 -9.40 7.89
C VAL A 78 10.06 -8.45 6.71
N VAL A 79 11.30 -8.08 6.40
CA VAL A 79 11.58 -7.18 5.28
C VAL A 79 11.42 -7.89 3.93
N GLU A 80 11.75 -9.17 3.85
CA GLU A 80 11.49 -10.00 2.67
C GLU A 80 9.97 -10.14 2.41
N GLU A 81 9.14 -10.32 3.43
CA GLU A 81 7.67 -10.27 3.30
C GLU A 81 7.15 -8.92 2.80
N MET A 82 7.74 -7.82 3.29
CA MET A 82 7.42 -6.47 2.78
C MET A 82 7.84 -6.31 1.31
N LEU A 83 8.95 -6.93 0.90
CA LEU A 83 9.38 -6.97 -0.50
C LEU A 83 8.38 -7.77 -1.32
N HIS A 84 7.94 -8.94 -0.87
CA HIS A 84 6.96 -9.78 -1.57
C HIS A 84 5.65 -9.04 -1.79
N PHE A 85 5.16 -8.37 -0.74
CA PHE A 85 4.00 -7.48 -0.82
C PHE A 85 4.14 -6.40 -1.92
N VAL A 86 5.32 -5.76 -2.02
CA VAL A 86 5.61 -4.77 -3.07
C VAL A 86 5.69 -5.42 -4.46
N LEU A 87 6.32 -6.59 -4.59
CA LEU A 87 6.41 -7.33 -5.85
C LEU A 87 5.03 -7.72 -6.38
N VAL A 88 4.13 -8.18 -5.52
CA VAL A 88 2.72 -8.44 -5.88
C VAL A 88 2.02 -7.15 -6.30
N GLY A 89 2.28 -6.03 -5.63
CA GLY A 89 1.80 -4.71 -6.04
C GLY A 89 2.25 -4.32 -7.45
N ASN A 90 3.53 -4.55 -7.78
CA ASN A 90 4.09 -4.32 -9.11
C ASN A 90 3.44 -5.21 -10.18
N LEU A 91 3.26 -6.51 -9.89
CA LEU A 91 2.52 -7.45 -10.74
C LEU A 91 1.10 -6.94 -11.01
N LEU A 92 0.38 -6.52 -9.96
CA LEU A 92 -1.00 -6.03 -10.08
C LEU A 92 -1.07 -4.75 -10.91
N ASN A 93 -0.14 -3.81 -10.69
CA ASN A 93 -0.04 -2.60 -11.50
C ASN A 93 0.24 -2.91 -12.97
N ALA A 94 1.13 -3.87 -13.26
CA ALA A 94 1.55 -4.21 -14.62
C ALA A 94 0.39 -4.78 -15.47
N VAL A 95 -0.54 -5.52 -14.86
CA VAL A 95 -1.75 -6.02 -15.53
C VAL A 95 -2.92 -5.01 -15.51
N GLY A 96 -2.64 -3.74 -15.21
CA GLY A 96 -3.61 -2.65 -15.19
C GLY A 96 -4.56 -2.66 -13.99
N GLY A 97 -4.25 -3.41 -12.93
CA GLY A 97 -4.96 -3.38 -11.66
C GLY A 97 -4.55 -2.18 -10.79
N SER A 98 -5.12 -2.14 -9.58
CA SER A 98 -4.72 -1.17 -8.56
C SER A 98 -4.72 -1.84 -7.18
N PRO A 99 -3.64 -1.70 -6.40
CA PRO A 99 -3.61 -2.09 -5.00
C PRO A 99 -4.71 -1.39 -4.19
N GLU A 100 -5.38 -2.17 -3.35
CA GLU A 100 -6.40 -1.73 -2.39
C GLU A 100 -6.03 -2.33 -1.02
N VAL A 101 -5.20 -1.62 -0.26
CA VAL A 101 -4.49 -2.14 0.92
C VAL A 101 -4.88 -1.44 2.22
N ASN A 102 -5.78 -0.46 2.15
CA ASN A 102 -6.28 0.32 3.30
C ASN A 102 -7.77 0.01 3.62
N SER A 103 -8.27 -1.14 3.19
CA SER A 103 -9.68 -1.52 3.31
C SER A 103 -9.91 -2.53 4.44
N PRO A 104 -11.13 -2.62 5.00
CA PRO A 104 -11.45 -3.68 5.97
C PRO A 104 -11.27 -5.08 5.38
N ASP A 105 -11.49 -5.25 4.07
CA ASP A 105 -11.35 -6.54 3.39
C ASP A 105 -9.89 -6.96 3.14
N PHE A 106 -8.95 -6.01 3.28
CA PHE A 106 -7.52 -6.27 3.17
C PHE A 106 -6.90 -6.70 4.50
N LEU A 107 -7.35 -6.11 5.61
CA LEU A 107 -6.78 -6.39 6.92
C LEU A 107 -7.35 -7.66 7.56
N PRO A 108 -6.53 -8.66 7.91
CA PRO A 108 -7.00 -9.86 8.59
C PRO A 108 -7.50 -9.54 10.00
N ASP A 109 -8.61 -10.17 10.39
CA ASP A 109 -9.18 -10.04 11.72
C ASP A 109 -8.59 -11.09 12.69
N TYR A 110 -7.28 -10.98 13.02
CA TYR A 110 -6.56 -12.03 13.76
C TYR A 110 -7.24 -12.45 15.08
N PRO A 111 -7.41 -13.76 15.35
CA PRO A 111 -6.92 -14.89 14.56
C PRO A 111 -7.65 -15.03 13.22
N ALA A 112 -6.90 -15.25 12.15
CA ALA A 112 -7.45 -15.19 10.80
C ALA A 112 -6.92 -16.33 9.93
N PRO A 113 -7.76 -16.93 9.07
CA PRO A 113 -7.28 -17.90 8.09
C PRO A 113 -6.43 -17.20 7.01
N LEU A 114 -5.56 -17.96 6.35
CA LEU A 114 -4.95 -17.49 5.11
C LEU A 114 -6.02 -17.24 4.03
N PRO A 115 -5.79 -16.29 3.10
CA PRO A 115 -6.76 -15.99 2.04
C PRO A 115 -7.07 -17.23 1.19
N PHE A 116 -8.32 -17.31 0.71
CA PHE A 116 -8.89 -18.49 0.05
C PHE A 116 -8.97 -19.78 0.90
N GLY A 117 -8.56 -19.76 2.17
CA GLY A 117 -8.45 -20.97 2.98
C GLY A 117 -7.26 -21.84 2.58
N ILE A 118 -6.25 -21.24 1.92
CA ILE A 118 -4.99 -21.92 1.57
C ILE A 118 -4.41 -22.55 2.83
N ASP A 119 -4.02 -23.82 2.72
CA ASP A 119 -3.41 -24.63 3.78
C ASP A 119 -4.22 -24.83 5.08
N ASP A 120 -5.47 -24.34 5.16
CA ASP A 120 -6.34 -24.45 6.34
C ASP A 120 -5.65 -24.00 7.65
N LEU A 121 -4.78 -22.99 7.56
CA LEU A 121 -4.04 -22.43 8.70
C LEU A 121 -4.76 -21.22 9.28
N GLU A 122 -4.98 -21.23 10.59
CA GLU A 122 -5.41 -20.04 11.35
C GLU A 122 -4.17 -19.35 11.94
N ILE A 123 -3.94 -18.11 11.53
CA ILE A 123 -2.77 -17.32 11.88
C ILE A 123 -3.06 -16.51 13.14
N GLN A 124 -2.18 -16.63 14.13
CA GLN A 124 -2.27 -15.97 15.42
C GLN A 124 -1.10 -14.98 15.63
N LEU A 125 -1.33 -13.96 16.46
CA LEU A 125 -0.31 -13.00 16.89
C LEU A 125 0.38 -13.51 18.17
N HIS A 126 1.27 -14.50 18.02
CA HIS A 126 2.02 -15.05 19.14
C HIS A 126 3.29 -14.24 19.45
N ALA A 127 3.55 -13.98 20.73
CA ALA A 127 4.85 -13.51 21.18
C ALA A 127 5.96 -14.56 20.94
N PHE A 128 7.20 -14.08 20.86
CA PHE A 128 8.40 -14.87 20.63
C PHE A 128 8.48 -16.04 21.61
N SER A 129 8.33 -17.24 21.05
CA SER A 129 8.25 -18.50 21.78
C SER A 129 8.49 -19.67 20.82
N PRO A 130 8.80 -20.87 21.32
CA PRO A 130 8.88 -22.05 20.48
C PRO A 130 7.59 -22.31 19.67
N HIS A 131 6.42 -21.97 20.24
CA HIS A 131 5.13 -22.11 19.57
C HIS A 131 4.98 -21.13 18.41
N ALA A 132 5.36 -19.87 18.60
CA ALA A 132 5.30 -18.86 17.55
C ALA A 132 6.24 -19.16 16.38
N ILE A 133 7.47 -19.63 16.66
CA ILE A 133 8.39 -20.09 15.63
C ILE A 133 7.88 -21.34 14.91
N HIS A 134 7.21 -22.25 15.63
CA HIS A 134 6.56 -23.40 14.99
C HIS A 134 5.45 -22.96 14.04
N GLN A 135 4.61 -21.98 14.41
CA GLN A 135 3.62 -21.40 13.49
C GLN A 135 4.28 -20.82 12.24
N ALA A 136 5.36 -20.04 12.39
CA ALA A 136 6.12 -19.52 11.26
C ALA A 136 6.65 -20.64 10.35
N MET A 137 7.18 -21.71 10.94
CA MET A 137 7.59 -22.90 10.18
C MET A 137 6.44 -23.62 9.47
N GLN A 138 5.21 -23.57 9.99
CA GLN A 138 4.04 -24.14 9.32
C GLN A 138 3.60 -23.30 8.12
N ILE A 139 3.65 -21.97 8.26
CA ILE A 139 3.36 -21.01 7.19
C ILE A 139 4.35 -21.22 6.04
N GLU A 140 5.65 -21.22 6.35
CA GLU A 140 6.71 -21.30 5.34
C GLU A 140 7.02 -22.72 4.87
N HIS A 141 6.25 -23.73 5.30
CA HIS A 141 6.65 -25.13 5.08
C HIS A 141 6.78 -25.47 3.59
N PRO A 142 7.97 -25.88 3.08
CA PRO A 142 8.14 -26.23 1.68
C PRO A 142 7.29 -27.46 1.32
N LYS A 143 6.36 -27.28 0.39
CA LYS A 143 5.51 -28.36 -0.10
C LYS A 143 5.81 -28.69 -1.56
N TYR A 144 5.58 -29.94 -1.93
CA TYR A 144 5.65 -30.33 -3.33
C TYR A 144 4.43 -29.76 -4.07
N VAL A 145 4.68 -29.06 -5.17
CA VAL A 145 3.62 -28.58 -6.06
C VAL A 145 2.96 -29.76 -6.75
N ARG A 146 1.63 -29.85 -6.65
CA ARG A 146 0.78 -30.84 -7.34
C ARG A 146 0.15 -30.19 -8.58
N PRO A 147 0.66 -30.48 -9.80
CA PRO A 147 0.18 -29.82 -11.02
C PRO A 147 -1.32 -30.01 -11.28
N GLU A 148 -1.88 -31.14 -10.85
CA GLU A 148 -3.30 -31.45 -10.97
C GLU A 148 -4.19 -30.56 -10.09
N VAL A 149 -3.72 -30.15 -8.91
CA VAL A 149 -4.45 -29.25 -8.01
C VAL A 149 -4.47 -27.84 -8.60
N VAL A 150 -3.32 -27.36 -9.06
CA VAL A 150 -3.19 -26.07 -9.77
C VAL A 150 -4.13 -26.01 -10.99
N ALA A 151 -4.19 -27.10 -11.78
CA ALA A 151 -5.04 -27.19 -12.96
C ALA A 151 -6.54 -27.21 -12.67
N ASN A 152 -6.97 -27.45 -11.43
CA ASN A 152 -8.40 -27.43 -11.05
C ASN A 152 -8.93 -26.02 -10.78
N HIS A 153 -8.06 -25.00 -10.69
CA HIS A 153 -8.42 -23.60 -10.43
C HIS A 153 -9.07 -23.33 -9.06
N VAL A 154 -9.09 -24.29 -8.15
CA VAL A 154 -9.68 -24.18 -6.81
C VAL A 154 -8.61 -23.75 -5.81
N CYS A 155 -8.54 -22.44 -5.50
CA CYS A 155 -7.47 -21.90 -4.65
C CYS A 155 -7.49 -22.44 -3.21
N SER A 156 -8.65 -22.84 -2.69
CA SER A 156 -8.76 -23.42 -1.33
C SER A 156 -8.09 -24.78 -1.17
N ASP A 157 -7.83 -25.48 -2.28
CA ASP A 157 -7.18 -26.79 -2.25
C ASP A 157 -5.64 -26.68 -2.39
N MET A 158 -5.14 -25.46 -2.63
CA MET A 158 -3.76 -25.16 -2.94
C MET A 158 -2.94 -24.87 -1.68
N THR A 159 -1.64 -25.12 -1.77
CA THR A 159 -0.61 -24.54 -0.89
C THR A 159 -0.25 -23.12 -1.34
N ILE A 160 0.50 -22.36 -0.53
CA ILE A 160 1.01 -21.03 -0.93
C ILE A 160 1.87 -21.14 -2.20
N GLY A 161 2.79 -22.12 -2.25
CA GLY A 161 3.59 -22.41 -3.43
C GLY A 161 2.77 -22.74 -4.68
N GLU A 162 1.75 -23.59 -4.54
CA GLU A 162 0.83 -23.92 -5.65
C GLU A 162 0.04 -22.70 -6.12
N PHE A 163 -0.33 -21.80 -5.22
CA PHE A 163 -1.02 -20.56 -5.55
C PHE A 163 -0.15 -19.61 -6.39
N TYR A 164 1.14 -19.50 -6.09
CA TYR A 164 2.07 -18.71 -6.91
C TYR A 164 2.36 -19.35 -8.28
N VAL A 165 2.50 -20.68 -8.33
CA VAL A 165 2.56 -21.42 -9.60
C VAL A 165 1.28 -21.20 -10.42
N TYR A 166 0.12 -21.13 -9.76
CA TYR A 166 -1.15 -20.85 -10.41
C TYR A 166 -1.18 -19.45 -11.05
N ILE A 167 -0.73 -18.42 -10.31
CA ILE A 167 -0.62 -17.04 -10.83
C ILE A 167 0.30 -16.99 -12.06
N GLU A 168 1.50 -17.59 -11.97
CA GLU A 168 2.43 -17.65 -13.10
C GLU A 168 1.81 -18.35 -14.32
N SER A 169 1.17 -19.51 -14.09
CA SER A 169 0.53 -20.31 -15.12
C SER A 169 -0.59 -19.53 -15.82
N ARG A 170 -1.37 -18.72 -15.09
CA ARG A 170 -2.41 -17.84 -15.65
C ARG A 170 -1.83 -16.69 -16.47
N LEU A 171 -0.77 -16.04 -16.00
CA LEU A 171 -0.07 -15.00 -16.76
C LEU A 171 0.46 -15.55 -18.10
N ARG A 172 1.07 -16.75 -18.07
CA ARG A 172 1.56 -17.44 -19.29
C ARG A 172 0.43 -17.79 -20.25
N ALA A 173 -0.67 -18.33 -19.75
CA ALA A 173 -1.86 -18.65 -20.55
C ALA A 173 -2.45 -17.39 -21.21
N ALA A 174 -2.56 -16.29 -20.45
CA ALA A 174 -3.04 -15.01 -20.93
C ALA A 174 -2.15 -14.44 -22.06
N VAL A 175 -0.82 -14.46 -21.87
CA VAL A 175 0.14 -13.99 -22.88
C VAL A 175 0.07 -14.83 -24.15
N LYS A 176 -0.05 -16.16 -24.02
CA LYS A 176 -0.19 -17.08 -25.16
C LYS A 176 -1.46 -16.80 -25.97
N ALA A 177 -2.56 -16.48 -25.31
CA ALA A 177 -3.86 -16.26 -25.95
C ALA A 177 -4.03 -14.84 -26.52
N PHE A 178 -3.59 -13.82 -25.80
CA PHE A 178 -3.91 -12.41 -26.11
C PHE A 178 -2.69 -11.55 -26.46
N GLY A 179 -1.48 -12.06 -26.28
CA GLY A 179 -0.24 -11.34 -26.50
C GLY A 179 0.21 -10.52 -25.30
N GLU A 180 1.53 -10.41 -25.12
CA GLU A 180 2.15 -9.81 -23.94
C GLU A 180 1.72 -8.36 -23.69
N LYS A 181 1.74 -7.52 -24.73
CA LYS A 181 1.33 -6.11 -24.64
C LYS A 181 -0.12 -5.92 -24.18
N ALA A 182 -1.00 -6.88 -24.48
CA ALA A 182 -2.40 -6.81 -24.08
C ALA A 182 -2.59 -7.19 -22.60
N VAL A 183 -1.76 -8.11 -22.09
CA VAL A 183 -1.78 -8.55 -20.69
C VAL A 183 -1.11 -7.53 -19.78
N PHE A 184 0.09 -7.08 -20.15
CA PHE A 184 0.85 -6.07 -19.41
C PHE A 184 0.48 -4.66 -19.88
N CYS A 185 -0.79 -4.31 -19.69
CA CYS A 185 -1.40 -3.06 -20.16
C CYS A 185 -1.34 -1.91 -19.13
N GLY A 186 -0.71 -2.14 -17.98
CA GLY A 186 -0.60 -1.18 -16.88
C GLY A 186 0.26 0.04 -17.19
N ASP A 187 0.09 1.09 -16.40
CA ASP A 187 0.95 2.28 -16.47
C ASP A 187 2.32 1.98 -15.83
N ALA A 188 3.37 2.04 -16.65
CA ALA A 188 4.75 1.82 -16.24
C ALA A 188 5.20 2.77 -15.10
N ASN A 189 4.63 3.98 -14.99
CA ASN A 189 4.96 4.94 -13.94
C ASN A 189 4.43 4.52 -12.55
N ARG A 190 3.61 3.47 -12.47
CA ARG A 190 3.10 2.92 -11.22
C ARG A 190 4.01 1.85 -10.62
N GLN A 191 5.06 1.43 -11.32
CA GLN A 191 6.01 0.46 -10.79
C GLN A 191 6.83 1.08 -9.66
N ILE A 192 7.00 0.33 -8.58
CA ILE A 192 8.00 0.64 -7.56
C ILE A 192 9.35 0.14 -8.04
N ALA A 193 10.33 1.04 -8.07
CA ALA A 193 11.69 0.76 -8.52
C ALA A 193 12.63 0.50 -7.32
N PRO A 194 13.78 -0.17 -7.54
CA PRO A 194 14.74 -0.51 -6.47
C PRO A 194 15.15 0.69 -5.59
N GLU A 195 15.28 1.89 -6.15
CA GLU A 195 15.64 3.10 -5.41
C GLU A 195 14.63 3.49 -4.33
N HIS A 196 13.39 3.01 -4.41
CA HIS A 196 12.34 3.26 -3.44
C HIS A 196 12.23 2.20 -2.34
N PHE A 197 12.99 1.11 -2.46
CA PHE A 197 13.05 0.02 -1.49
C PHE A 197 14.49 -0.48 -1.38
N THR A 198 15.25 0.13 -0.49
CA THR A 198 16.67 -0.23 -0.28
C THR A 198 16.85 -0.91 1.07
N TYR A 199 17.03 -2.23 1.07
CA TYR A 199 17.38 -2.98 2.27
C TYR A 199 18.30 -4.15 1.97
N GLY A 200 19.55 -4.08 2.47
CA GLY A 200 20.50 -5.18 2.41
C GLY A 200 20.94 -5.58 0.99
N ALA A 201 22.07 -6.26 0.86
CA ALA A 201 22.71 -6.50 -0.42
C ALA A 201 22.12 -7.68 -1.26
N GLY A 202 20.93 -8.20 -0.94
CA GLY A 202 20.49 -9.50 -1.44
C GLY A 202 19.25 -9.52 -2.33
N SER A 203 18.33 -8.56 -2.26
CA SER A 203 17.09 -8.63 -3.07
C SER A 203 16.53 -7.25 -3.38
N ASN A 204 16.46 -6.95 -4.67
CA ASN A 204 15.93 -5.70 -5.19
C ASN A 204 14.47 -5.89 -5.59
N VAL A 205 13.65 -4.85 -5.41
CA VAL A 205 12.33 -4.78 -6.03
C VAL A 205 12.48 -4.93 -7.54
N ILE A 206 11.62 -5.73 -8.15
CA ILE A 206 11.58 -5.96 -9.60
C ILE A 206 10.40 -5.18 -10.17
N PRO A 207 10.65 -4.14 -10.98
CA PRO A 207 9.62 -3.54 -11.82
C PRO A 207 9.14 -4.55 -12.87
N VAL A 208 7.83 -4.69 -13.02
CA VAL A 208 7.21 -5.64 -13.95
C VAL A 208 6.64 -4.91 -15.15
N TYR A 209 7.10 -5.29 -16.35
CA TYR A 209 6.66 -4.72 -17.62
C TYR A 209 6.24 -5.77 -18.65
N ASP A 210 6.61 -7.03 -18.43
CA ASP A 210 6.46 -8.13 -19.37
C ASP A 210 6.39 -9.48 -18.63
N LEU A 211 6.21 -10.57 -19.37
CA LEU A 211 6.09 -11.90 -18.77
C LEU A 211 7.38 -12.31 -18.07
N ASN A 212 8.53 -11.93 -18.61
CA ASN A 212 9.83 -12.29 -18.05
C ASN A 212 10.01 -11.70 -16.65
N SER A 213 9.88 -10.38 -16.52
CA SER A 213 9.94 -9.67 -15.24
C SER A 213 8.83 -10.13 -14.27
N ALA A 214 7.64 -10.48 -14.76
CA ALA A 214 6.58 -11.02 -13.92
C ALA A 214 6.95 -12.39 -13.33
N THR A 215 7.50 -13.28 -14.16
CA THR A 215 7.92 -14.61 -13.71
C THR A 215 9.12 -14.55 -12.77
N GLU A 216 10.01 -13.57 -12.95
CA GLU A 216 11.11 -13.31 -12.02
C GLU A 216 10.59 -12.85 -10.66
N ALA A 217 9.63 -11.91 -10.63
CA ALA A 217 9.02 -11.44 -9.39
C ALA A 217 8.30 -12.56 -8.62
N VAL A 218 7.49 -13.39 -9.31
CA VAL A 218 6.81 -14.55 -8.70
C VAL A 218 7.82 -15.55 -8.15
N ARG A 219 8.90 -15.81 -8.88
CA ARG A 219 9.95 -16.73 -8.48
C ARG A 219 10.68 -16.26 -7.21
N VAL A 220 10.95 -14.96 -7.08
CA VAL A 220 11.57 -14.39 -5.88
C VAL A 220 10.69 -14.63 -4.65
N ILE A 221 9.39 -14.34 -4.75
CA ILE A 221 8.42 -14.56 -3.66
C ILE A 221 8.44 -16.02 -3.23
N TYR A 222 8.25 -16.93 -4.20
CA TYR A 222 8.19 -18.37 -3.94
C TYR A 222 9.48 -18.94 -3.32
N HIS A 223 10.65 -18.59 -3.85
CA HIS A 223 11.91 -19.17 -3.38
C HIS A 223 12.37 -18.63 -2.03
N GLN A 224 12.05 -17.38 -1.70
CA GLN A 224 12.43 -16.79 -0.41
C GLN A 224 11.56 -17.29 0.73
N GLY A 225 10.23 -17.38 0.53
CA GLY A 225 9.28 -17.90 1.51
C GLY A 225 9.48 -19.39 1.79
N GLU A 226 8.80 -20.24 1.02
CA GLU A 226 8.81 -21.69 1.21
C GLU A 226 10.16 -22.34 0.85
N GLY A 227 10.84 -21.84 -0.19
CA GLY A 227 12.04 -22.45 -0.72
C GLY A 227 11.76 -23.73 -1.50
N SER A 228 12.48 -24.82 -1.19
CA SER A 228 12.36 -26.10 -1.88
C SER A 228 12.47 -27.27 -0.90
N PRO A 229 11.65 -28.33 -1.06
CA PRO A 229 11.78 -29.55 -0.26
C PRO A 229 13.03 -30.36 -0.62
N ASN A 230 13.73 -30.00 -1.71
CA ASN A 230 14.89 -30.72 -2.23
C ASN A 230 16.19 -29.91 -2.16
N GLN A 231 16.11 -28.61 -1.84
CA GLN A 231 17.26 -27.70 -1.86
C GLN A 231 17.24 -26.78 -0.65
N LEU A 232 18.29 -26.86 0.17
CA LEU A 232 18.47 -26.04 1.37
C LEU A 232 18.97 -24.62 1.04
N TRP A 233 20.00 -24.54 0.18
CA TRP A 233 20.70 -23.31 -0.15
C TRP A 233 20.11 -22.66 -1.40
N LEU A 234 19.68 -21.41 -1.30
CA LEU A 234 19.14 -20.62 -2.41
C LEU A 234 20.25 -20.05 -3.31
N SER A 235 21.43 -19.83 -2.74
CA SER A 235 22.56 -19.18 -3.40
C SER A 235 23.90 -19.62 -2.80
N ASP A 236 24.98 -19.38 -3.54
CA ASP A 236 26.35 -19.78 -3.17
C ASP A 236 26.92 -19.01 -1.96
N ASP A 237 26.34 -17.87 -1.61
CA ASP A 237 26.69 -17.08 -0.43
C ASP A 237 26.00 -17.59 0.86
N GLY A 238 25.23 -18.67 0.76
CA GLY A 238 24.67 -19.37 1.90
C GLY A 238 23.31 -18.86 2.35
N GLU A 239 22.56 -18.17 1.49
CA GLU A 239 21.17 -17.84 1.80
C GLU A 239 20.30 -19.10 1.81
N ILE A 240 19.36 -19.16 2.75
CA ILE A 240 18.36 -20.22 2.88
C ILE A 240 16.97 -19.58 3.00
N ALA A 241 15.93 -20.31 2.60
CA ALA A 241 14.54 -19.85 2.65
C ALA A 241 14.02 -19.69 4.10
N HIS A 242 12.92 -18.97 4.27
CA HIS A 242 12.39 -18.57 5.59
C HIS A 242 12.14 -19.76 6.50
N TYR A 243 11.55 -20.84 5.99
CA TYR A 243 11.36 -22.08 6.75
C TYR A 243 12.64 -22.55 7.45
N TYR A 244 13.74 -22.58 6.70
CA TYR A 244 15.01 -23.07 7.22
C TYR A 244 15.63 -22.08 8.21
N ARG A 245 15.48 -20.77 7.99
CA ARG A 245 15.87 -19.73 8.95
C ARG A 245 15.12 -19.87 10.28
N PHE A 246 13.80 -20.08 10.24
CA PHE A 246 13.00 -20.35 11.43
C PHE A 246 13.36 -21.69 12.08
N ASN A 247 13.66 -22.72 11.29
CA ASN A 247 14.15 -24.00 11.81
C ASN A 247 15.49 -23.86 12.54
N GLU A 248 16.40 -22.97 12.13
CA GLU A 248 17.63 -22.70 12.90
C GLU A 248 17.30 -22.20 14.32
N ILE A 249 16.36 -21.26 14.43
CA ILE A 249 15.92 -20.71 15.72
C ILE A 249 15.22 -21.81 16.55
N TYR A 250 14.31 -22.57 15.93
CA TYR A 250 13.59 -23.66 16.59
C TYR A 250 14.51 -24.75 17.13
N ARG A 251 15.55 -25.11 16.36
CA ARG A 251 16.57 -26.09 16.76
C ARG A 251 17.65 -25.49 17.67
N GLY A 252 17.66 -24.17 17.85
CA GLY A 252 18.68 -23.45 18.58
C GLY A 252 20.08 -23.62 17.97
N ARG A 253 20.18 -23.76 16.65
CA ARG A 253 21.45 -24.04 15.95
C ARG A 253 21.41 -23.60 14.50
N ARG A 254 22.53 -23.08 14.00
CA ARG A 254 22.68 -22.64 12.61
C ARG A 254 23.04 -23.77 11.64
N TYR A 255 22.60 -23.66 10.39
CA TYR A 255 23.09 -24.48 9.28
C TYR A 255 24.53 -24.11 8.92
N VAL A 256 25.28 -25.11 8.47
CA VAL A 256 26.60 -24.95 7.83
C VAL A 256 26.60 -25.65 6.48
N SER A 257 27.50 -25.27 5.57
CA SER A 257 27.48 -25.69 4.16
C SER A 257 27.43 -27.20 3.88
N CYS A 258 27.85 -28.05 4.82
CA CYS A 258 27.76 -29.51 4.72
C CYS A 258 26.43 -30.11 5.19
N ASP A 259 25.55 -29.30 5.79
CA ASP A 259 24.24 -29.74 6.24
C ASP A 259 23.30 -29.96 5.05
N THR A 260 22.34 -30.84 5.27
CA THR A 260 21.25 -31.16 4.35
C THR A 260 19.91 -30.97 5.08
N ILE A 261 18.82 -30.94 4.33
CA ILE A 261 17.46 -30.93 4.89
C ILE A 261 17.27 -32.09 5.89
N ALA A 262 17.78 -33.27 5.56
CA ALA A 262 17.66 -34.47 6.38
C ALA A 262 18.55 -34.46 7.64
N SER A 263 19.75 -33.88 7.58
CA SER A 263 20.63 -33.79 8.76
C SER A 263 20.17 -32.73 9.75
N GLY A 264 19.51 -31.68 9.27
CA GLY A 264 19.24 -30.48 10.07
C GLY A 264 20.52 -29.66 10.34
N PRO A 265 20.40 -28.56 11.09
CA PRO A 265 21.52 -27.67 11.37
C PRO A 265 22.50 -28.29 12.36
N SER A 266 23.80 -28.30 12.03
CA SER A 266 24.88 -28.82 12.88
C SER A 266 25.87 -27.76 13.37
N GLY A 267 25.72 -26.52 12.92
CA GLY A 267 26.61 -25.39 13.18
C GLY A 267 26.56 -24.81 14.59
N VAL A 268 26.75 -23.49 14.70
CA VAL A 268 26.85 -22.79 15.98
C VAL A 268 25.54 -22.91 16.76
N GLN A 269 25.65 -23.28 18.04
CA GLN A 269 24.54 -23.28 18.99
C GLN A 269 24.10 -21.84 19.28
N LEU A 270 22.80 -21.61 19.26
CA LEU A 270 22.17 -20.32 19.53
C LEU A 270 21.66 -20.26 20.97
N THR A 271 21.79 -19.08 21.58
CA THR A 271 21.10 -18.71 22.82
C THR A 271 19.79 -18.04 22.43
N THR A 272 18.69 -18.75 22.64
CA THR A 272 17.36 -18.30 22.17
C THR A 272 16.67 -17.36 23.14
N GLY A 273 16.97 -17.41 24.45
CA GLY A 273 16.38 -16.53 25.45
C GLY A 273 14.86 -16.66 25.62
N TRP A 274 14.28 -17.84 25.34
CA TRP A 274 12.83 -18.08 25.36
C TRP A 274 12.16 -17.64 26.67
N GLU A 275 12.80 -17.94 27.80
CA GLU A 275 12.29 -17.75 29.15
C GLU A 275 12.19 -16.28 29.58
N HIS A 276 12.92 -15.39 28.92
CA HIS A 276 12.94 -13.96 29.20
C HIS A 276 12.14 -13.15 28.15
N ALA A 277 11.54 -13.82 27.15
CA ALA A 277 10.77 -13.15 26.10
C ALA A 277 9.53 -12.50 26.70
N VAL A 278 9.07 -11.40 26.10
CA VAL A 278 7.85 -10.75 26.56
C VAL A 278 6.67 -11.69 26.33
N LYS A 279 5.92 -12.00 27.38
CA LYS A 279 4.73 -12.86 27.28
C LYS A 279 3.52 -12.02 26.96
N THR A 280 2.74 -12.43 25.97
CA THR A 280 1.46 -11.80 25.64
C THR A 280 0.40 -12.88 25.42
N HIS A 281 -0.86 -12.54 25.68
CA HIS A 281 -1.97 -13.39 25.26
C HIS A 281 -2.14 -13.29 23.74
N SER A 282 -2.28 -14.42 23.06
CA SER A 282 -2.50 -14.46 21.61
C SER A 282 -3.97 -14.27 21.26
N GLY A 283 -4.25 -13.60 20.14
CA GLY A 283 -5.60 -13.45 19.60
C GLY A 283 -6.50 -12.47 20.38
N LEU A 284 -5.92 -11.63 21.24
CA LEU A 284 -6.67 -10.55 21.90
C LEU A 284 -7.17 -9.52 20.90
N LYS A 285 -8.35 -8.97 21.20
CA LYS A 285 -8.97 -7.82 20.53
C LYS A 285 -8.90 -6.58 21.42
N VAL A 286 -9.09 -5.39 20.85
CA VAL A 286 -9.21 -4.14 21.62
C VAL A 286 -10.31 -4.23 22.68
N SER A 287 -11.38 -4.98 22.40
CA SER A 287 -12.50 -5.21 23.34
C SER A 287 -12.12 -6.01 24.59
N ASP A 288 -11.01 -6.74 24.56
CA ASP A 288 -10.54 -7.57 25.67
C ASP A 288 -9.72 -6.76 26.70
N TYR A 289 -9.44 -5.50 26.39
CA TYR A 289 -8.77 -4.58 27.30
C TYR A 289 -9.81 -3.68 28.00
N PRO A 290 -9.71 -3.49 29.34
CA PRO A 290 -10.56 -2.53 30.02
C PRO A 290 -10.26 -1.10 29.54
N ALA A 291 -11.24 -0.21 29.67
CA ALA A 291 -11.06 1.19 29.34
C ALA A 291 -9.96 1.82 30.22
N GLY A 292 -8.90 2.33 29.58
CA GLY A 292 -7.70 2.80 30.25
C GLY A 292 -6.60 3.17 29.26
N ASP A 293 -5.39 3.39 29.79
CA ASP A 293 -4.23 3.81 29.01
C ASP A 293 -3.76 2.69 28.05
N GLU A 294 -3.86 1.43 28.45
CA GLU A 294 -3.52 0.24 27.66
C GLU A 294 -4.39 0.17 26.40
N GLN A 295 -5.71 0.18 26.56
CA GLN A 295 -6.66 0.17 25.45
C GLN A 295 -6.47 1.38 24.53
N ALA A 296 -6.24 2.57 25.10
CA ALA A 296 -6.01 3.78 24.32
C ALA A 296 -4.72 3.71 23.49
N ALA A 297 -3.66 3.09 24.02
CA ALA A 297 -2.42 2.86 23.30
C ALA A 297 -2.61 1.91 22.11
N ILE A 298 -3.34 0.80 22.30
CA ILE A 298 -3.63 -0.17 21.23
C ILE A 298 -4.51 0.45 20.14
N VAL A 299 -5.57 1.19 20.50
CA VAL A 299 -6.40 1.92 19.52
C VAL A 299 -5.58 2.92 18.72
N ARG A 300 -4.64 3.61 19.36
CA ARG A 300 -3.74 4.56 18.69
C ARG A 300 -2.79 3.85 17.72
N PHE A 301 -2.25 2.70 18.11
CA PHE A 301 -1.43 1.85 17.25
C PHE A 301 -2.23 1.39 16.02
N ASN A 302 -3.42 0.81 16.21
CA ASN A 302 -4.25 0.30 15.11
C ASN A 302 -4.61 1.41 14.10
N ARG A 303 -4.92 2.62 14.60
CA ARG A 303 -5.13 3.79 13.74
C ARG A 303 -3.89 4.14 12.92
N ARG A 304 -2.73 4.27 13.58
CA ARG A 304 -1.46 4.61 12.91
C ARG A 304 -1.08 3.53 11.88
N TYR A 305 -1.42 2.29 12.16
CA TYR A 305 -1.19 1.18 11.24
C TYR A 305 -2.05 1.31 9.97
N CYS A 306 -3.34 1.63 10.12
CA CYS A 306 -4.21 1.92 8.97
C CYS A 306 -3.74 3.16 8.18
N GLU A 307 -3.24 4.20 8.87
CA GLU A 307 -2.63 5.38 8.23
C GLU A 307 -1.36 5.03 7.44
N LEU A 308 -0.53 4.09 7.93
CA LEU A 308 0.60 3.57 7.17
C LEU A 308 0.12 2.85 5.90
N LEU A 309 -0.90 2.00 5.99
CA LEU A 309 -1.45 1.29 4.82
C LEU A 309 -2.00 2.24 3.77
N GLU A 310 -2.64 3.33 4.17
CA GLU A 310 -3.06 4.41 3.26
C GLU A 310 -1.85 5.05 2.55
N GLN A 311 -0.77 5.34 3.26
CA GLN A 311 0.46 5.87 2.65
C GLN A 311 1.09 4.88 1.67
N LEU A 312 1.12 3.59 2.02
CA LEU A 312 1.61 2.52 1.15
C LEU A 312 0.74 2.37 -0.09
N GLN A 313 -0.59 2.41 0.04
CA GLN A 313 -1.51 2.41 -1.10
C GLN A 313 -1.21 3.54 -2.07
N GLN A 314 -1.03 4.77 -1.56
CA GLN A 314 -0.69 5.91 -2.41
C GLN A 314 0.64 5.70 -3.12
N GLY A 315 1.64 5.16 -2.42
CA GLY A 315 2.94 4.80 -3.00
C GLY A 315 2.80 3.81 -4.15
N LEU A 316 2.15 2.68 -3.88
CA LEU A 316 1.90 1.58 -4.81
C LEU A 316 0.98 1.98 -5.99
N CYS A 317 0.19 3.05 -5.86
CA CYS A 317 -0.70 3.55 -6.92
C CYS A 317 -0.09 4.68 -7.76
N GLY A 318 1.24 4.80 -7.82
CA GLY A 318 1.94 5.75 -8.71
C GLY A 318 2.31 7.08 -8.05
N LYS A 319 2.45 7.12 -6.73
CA LYS A 319 3.04 8.26 -6.00
C LYS A 319 4.24 7.80 -5.16
N PRO A 320 5.34 7.29 -5.77
CA PRO A 320 6.45 6.69 -5.05
C PRO A 320 7.09 7.59 -3.98
N GLN A 321 6.99 8.91 -4.12
CA GLN A 321 7.40 9.89 -3.09
C GLN A 321 6.66 9.73 -1.74
N LYS A 322 5.52 9.04 -1.71
CA LYS A 322 4.75 8.71 -0.49
C LYS A 322 5.30 7.50 0.27
N LEU A 323 6.20 6.71 -0.34
CA LEU A 323 6.91 5.62 0.35
C LEU A 323 7.90 6.14 1.41
N MET A 324 8.47 7.33 1.22
CA MET A 324 9.40 7.93 2.20
C MET A 324 8.73 8.29 3.53
N PRO A 325 7.56 8.99 3.56
CA PRO A 325 6.77 9.14 4.78
C PRO A 325 6.35 7.82 5.43
N ALA A 326 6.09 6.77 4.63
CA ALA A 326 5.75 5.44 5.16
C ALA A 326 6.88 4.86 6.02
N LEU A 327 8.15 5.09 5.66
CA LEU A 327 9.31 4.68 6.48
C LEU A 327 9.34 5.36 7.86
N ALA A 328 9.02 6.66 7.92
CA ALA A 328 8.92 7.38 9.19
C ALA A 328 7.76 6.84 10.05
N SER A 329 6.62 6.55 9.42
CA SER A 329 5.46 5.92 10.06
C SER A 329 5.80 4.51 10.61
N MET A 330 6.63 3.72 9.91
CA MET A 330 7.10 2.42 10.38
C MET A 330 7.94 2.52 11.67
N HIS A 331 8.82 3.53 11.78
CA HIS A 331 9.57 3.76 13.02
C HIS A 331 8.64 4.14 14.18
N ALA A 332 7.65 5.00 13.93
CA ALA A 332 6.69 5.40 14.93
C ALA A 332 5.80 4.21 15.39
N LEU A 333 5.46 3.30 14.48
CA LEU A 333 4.75 2.06 14.79
C LEU A 333 5.58 1.11 15.65
N ARG A 334 6.87 0.94 15.33
CA ARG A 334 7.78 0.17 16.19
C ARG A 334 7.80 0.74 17.60
N ASP A 335 7.92 2.06 17.75
CA ASP A 335 8.02 2.69 19.06
C ASP A 335 6.71 2.54 19.85
N ASP A 336 5.54 2.64 19.20
CA ASP A 336 4.25 2.33 19.82
C ASP A 336 4.15 0.85 20.21
N PHE A 337 4.58 -0.07 19.35
CA PHE A 337 4.59 -1.51 19.64
C PHE A 337 5.41 -1.80 20.90
N LEU A 338 6.66 -1.33 20.93
CA LEU A 338 7.58 -1.52 22.05
C LEU A 338 7.06 -0.86 23.34
N HIS A 339 6.32 0.24 23.23
CA HIS A 339 5.65 0.85 24.37
C HIS A 339 4.53 -0.05 24.90
N ILE A 340 3.66 -0.58 24.02
CA ILE A 340 2.53 -1.44 24.40
C ILE A 340 3.02 -2.71 25.10
N VAL A 341 4.04 -3.40 24.58
CA VAL A 341 4.55 -4.64 25.18
C VAL A 341 5.31 -4.44 26.50
N ARG A 342 5.58 -3.19 26.90
CA ARG A 342 6.10 -2.85 28.24
C ARG A 342 4.99 -2.59 29.26
N MET A 343 3.74 -2.47 28.82
CA MET A 343 2.59 -2.29 29.71
C MET A 343 2.12 -3.67 30.20
N PRO A 344 1.97 -3.88 31.53
CA PRO A 344 1.43 -5.13 32.04
C PRO A 344 -0.03 -5.30 31.60
N TYR A 345 -0.46 -6.53 31.36
CA TYR A 345 -1.85 -6.81 31.03
C TYR A 345 -2.74 -6.57 32.26
N PRO A 346 -3.85 -5.82 32.14
CA PRO A 346 -4.73 -5.54 33.26
C PRO A 346 -5.31 -6.81 33.88
N GLY A 347 -4.92 -7.11 35.13
CA GLY A 347 -5.39 -8.30 35.86
C GLY A 347 -4.50 -9.53 35.73
N ASP A 348 -3.43 -9.48 34.93
CA ASP A 348 -2.43 -10.55 34.79
C ASP A 348 -1.03 -9.96 34.58
N ASN A 349 -0.34 -9.64 35.68
CA ASN A 349 0.95 -8.94 35.65
C ASN A 349 2.10 -9.80 35.10
N ASP A 350 1.90 -11.11 34.88
CA ASP A 350 2.89 -11.99 34.27
C ASP A 350 2.89 -11.88 32.73
N TYR A 351 1.89 -11.22 32.16
CA TYR A 351 1.73 -10.94 30.74
C TYR A 351 1.75 -9.44 30.48
N SER A 352 2.15 -9.07 29.27
CA SER A 352 2.09 -7.72 28.74
C SER A 352 0.93 -7.55 27.76
N CYS A 353 0.54 -6.30 27.56
CA CYS A 353 -0.34 -5.91 26.46
C CYS A 353 0.33 -6.18 25.10
N ALA A 354 -0.48 -6.35 24.05
CA ALA A 354 -0.02 -6.54 22.68
C ALA A 354 -0.87 -5.75 21.69
N PRO A 355 -0.29 -5.23 20.59
CA PRO A 355 -1.06 -4.66 19.50
C PRO A 355 -1.92 -5.71 18.78
N THR A 356 -3.09 -5.30 18.30
CA THR A 356 -4.09 -6.21 17.71
C THR A 356 -4.21 -6.09 16.19
N PHE A 357 -3.64 -5.02 15.60
CA PHE A 357 -3.66 -4.75 14.16
C PHE A 357 -5.07 -4.66 13.55
N GLU A 358 -6.10 -4.43 14.37
CA GLU A 358 -7.48 -4.37 13.91
C GLU A 358 -7.71 -3.16 13.00
N TYR A 359 -8.52 -3.37 11.96
CA TYR A 359 -8.93 -2.30 11.07
C TYR A 359 -9.62 -1.19 11.88
N THR A 360 -9.00 -0.02 11.86
CA THR A 360 -9.63 1.20 12.31
C THR A 360 -10.03 1.95 11.05
N PRO A 361 -11.33 2.15 10.78
CA PRO A 361 -11.75 3.02 9.69
C PRO A 361 -10.93 4.31 9.78
N PRO A 362 -10.45 4.87 8.65
CA PRO A 362 -9.94 6.22 8.65
C PRO A 362 -10.92 7.01 9.48
N LYS A 363 -10.43 7.79 10.46
CA LYS A 363 -11.32 8.76 11.09
C LYS A 363 -11.97 9.43 9.89
N VAL A 364 -13.28 9.24 9.73
CA VAL A 364 -14.05 10.19 8.96
C VAL A 364 -13.64 11.45 9.69
N THR A 365 -12.86 12.28 9.04
CA THR A 365 -12.72 13.63 9.50
C THR A 365 -14.07 14.29 9.22
N THR A 366 -15.14 13.79 9.88
CA THR A 366 -15.59 14.56 11.01
C THR A 366 -14.37 14.79 11.92
N SER A 367 -13.50 15.72 11.50
CA SER A 367 -13.23 16.84 12.37
C SER A 367 -14.59 17.14 13.01
N PRO A 368 -14.69 17.55 14.27
CA PRO A 368 -15.81 18.43 14.52
C PRO A 368 -15.82 19.38 13.31
N SER A 369 -16.89 19.32 12.53
CA SER A 369 -17.27 20.44 11.72
C SER A 369 -17.59 21.51 12.76
N ALA A 370 -16.58 21.99 13.47
CA ALA A 370 -16.09 23.31 13.29
C ALA A 370 -15.58 23.43 11.81
N VAL A 371 -16.35 23.19 10.74
CA VAL A 371 -17.35 24.17 10.29
C VAL A 371 -17.74 24.94 11.50
N LEU A 372 -16.89 25.92 11.87
CA LEU A 372 -17.41 27.06 12.59
C LEU A 372 -18.73 27.27 11.87
N ASP A 373 -19.83 27.09 12.60
CA ASP A 373 -21.13 27.49 12.13
C ASP A 373 -21.00 29.02 12.04
N VAL A 374 -20.23 29.45 11.03
CA VAL A 374 -20.13 30.81 10.59
C VAL A 374 -21.43 30.92 9.84
N SER A 375 -22.47 31.17 10.64
CA SER A 375 -23.64 31.86 10.14
C SER A 375 -23.09 33.18 9.62
N PHE A 376 -22.96 33.27 8.31
CA PHE A 376 -22.63 34.54 7.71
C PHE A 376 -23.87 35.42 7.83
N SER A 377 -23.70 36.63 8.33
CA SER A 377 -24.82 37.57 8.49
C SER A 377 -25.25 38.21 7.16
N SER A 378 -24.46 38.01 6.09
CA SER A 378 -24.70 38.53 4.75
C SER A 378 -23.77 37.89 3.70
N ASN A 379 -24.18 37.91 2.43
CA ASN A 379 -23.35 37.49 1.28
C ASN A 379 -22.02 38.27 1.22
N GLN A 380 -22.04 39.54 1.62
CA GLN A 380 -20.89 40.43 1.70
C GLN A 380 -19.85 39.87 2.68
N SER A 381 -20.29 39.47 3.88
CA SER A 381 -19.39 38.89 4.89
C SER A 381 -18.78 37.55 4.44
N THR A 382 -19.55 36.71 3.76
CA THR A 382 -19.07 35.46 3.16
C THR A 382 -17.98 35.74 2.14
N LEU A 383 -18.24 36.64 1.19
CA LEU A 383 -17.30 36.92 0.11
C LEU A 383 -16.04 37.62 0.62
N SER A 384 -16.14 38.55 1.57
CA SER A 384 -14.96 39.13 2.22
C SER A 384 -14.12 38.09 2.95
N THR A 385 -14.76 37.13 3.62
CA THR A 385 -14.07 36.02 4.32
C THR A 385 -13.37 35.09 3.32
N LEU A 386 -14.04 34.77 2.22
CA LEU A 386 -13.51 33.95 1.14
C LEU A 386 -12.29 34.60 0.48
N MET A 387 -12.33 35.90 0.21
CA MET A 387 -11.20 36.64 -0.36
C MET A 387 -10.00 36.68 0.58
N LEU A 388 -10.23 36.86 1.90
CA LEU A 388 -9.16 36.76 2.90
C LEU A 388 -8.56 35.37 2.95
N ALA A 389 -9.38 34.32 2.83
CA ALA A 389 -8.92 32.94 2.81
C ALA A 389 -8.00 32.66 1.61
N TYR A 390 -8.34 33.15 0.42
CA TYR A 390 -7.46 33.06 -0.74
C TYR A 390 -6.15 33.80 -0.55
N ALA A 391 -6.20 35.02 0.00
CA ALA A 391 -5.01 35.82 0.25
C ALA A 391 -4.05 35.18 1.27
N SER A 392 -4.55 34.42 2.24
CA SER A 392 -3.75 33.72 3.25
C SER A 392 -3.45 32.26 2.93
N GLY A 393 -3.92 31.73 1.79
CA GLY A 393 -3.80 30.31 1.44
C GLY A 393 -4.56 29.37 2.40
N ASP A 394 -5.59 29.87 3.08
CA ASP A 394 -6.37 29.11 4.06
C ASP A 394 -7.56 28.39 3.39
N VAL A 395 -7.27 27.22 2.81
CA VAL A 395 -8.26 26.42 2.07
C VAL A 395 -9.45 26.04 2.96
N GLN A 396 -9.22 25.77 4.25
CA GLN A 396 -10.29 25.38 5.17
C GLN A 396 -11.27 26.51 5.40
N LYS A 397 -10.77 27.74 5.57
CA LYS A 397 -11.60 28.94 5.67
C LYS A 397 -12.34 29.25 4.37
N ALA A 398 -11.73 28.96 3.21
CA ALA A 398 -12.40 29.09 1.93
C ALA A 398 -13.56 28.11 1.80
N VAL A 399 -13.34 26.82 2.11
CA VAL A 399 -14.37 25.77 2.12
C VAL A 399 -15.52 26.12 3.06
N ALA A 400 -15.23 26.70 4.23
CA ALA A 400 -16.27 27.12 5.18
C ALA A 400 -17.21 28.22 4.62
N CYS A 401 -16.81 28.95 3.58
CA CYS A 401 -17.66 29.94 2.89
C CYS A 401 -18.60 29.31 1.85
N MET A 402 -18.44 28.03 1.55
CA MET A 402 -19.09 27.32 0.44
C MET A 402 -20.10 26.29 0.95
N SER A 403 -21.18 26.10 0.18
CA SER A 403 -22.12 25.01 0.38
C SER A 403 -21.47 23.66 0.01
N GLU A 404 -21.93 22.57 0.62
CA GLU A 404 -21.50 21.20 0.27
C GLU A 404 -21.76 20.86 -1.21
N HIS A 405 -22.73 21.53 -1.83
CA HIS A 405 -23.09 21.35 -3.25
C HIS A 405 -22.49 22.43 -4.17
N ILE A 406 -21.42 23.10 -3.74
CA ILE A 406 -20.74 24.12 -4.54
C ILE A 406 -20.38 23.59 -5.93
N VAL A 407 -20.65 24.40 -6.96
CA VAL A 407 -20.13 24.19 -8.31
C VAL A 407 -19.08 25.28 -8.58
N TRP A 408 -17.85 24.87 -8.89
CA TRP A 408 -16.80 25.76 -9.38
C TRP A 408 -16.57 25.51 -10.86
N ASP A 409 -16.94 26.48 -11.69
CA ASP A 409 -16.76 26.47 -13.14
C ASP A 409 -15.64 27.44 -13.52
N ILE A 410 -14.48 26.88 -13.84
CA ILE A 410 -13.33 27.58 -14.43
C ILE A 410 -13.03 26.96 -15.79
N SER A 411 -14.05 26.93 -16.64
CA SER A 411 -13.93 26.39 -18.00
C SER A 411 -12.82 27.07 -18.79
N GLY A 412 -11.97 26.26 -19.42
CA GLY A 412 -10.80 26.70 -20.18
C GLY A 412 -10.24 25.56 -21.04
N PRO A 413 -9.14 25.81 -21.77
CA PRO A 413 -8.50 24.79 -22.60
C PRO A 413 -7.94 23.67 -21.72
N ILE A 414 -7.96 22.44 -22.25
CA ILE A 414 -7.51 21.22 -21.55
C ILE A 414 -6.04 21.26 -21.13
N ASP A 415 -5.24 22.11 -21.80
CA ASP A 415 -3.81 22.29 -21.52
C ASP A 415 -3.54 23.08 -20.22
N VAL A 416 -4.57 23.65 -19.59
CA VAL A 416 -4.48 24.29 -18.28
C VAL A 416 -4.98 23.27 -17.24
N PRO A 417 -4.10 22.64 -16.44
CA PRO A 417 -4.43 21.44 -15.64
C PRO A 417 -5.58 21.61 -14.64
N TYR A 418 -5.81 22.84 -14.19
CA TYR A 418 -6.86 23.18 -13.23
C TYR A 418 -8.10 23.80 -13.88
N ALA A 419 -8.16 23.91 -15.22
CA ALA A 419 -9.35 24.36 -15.93
C ALA A 419 -10.39 23.22 -16.01
N GLY A 420 -11.64 23.53 -15.71
CA GLY A 420 -12.72 22.53 -15.69
C GLY A 420 -13.86 22.93 -14.75
N VAL A 421 -14.77 21.98 -14.55
CA VAL A 421 -15.90 22.13 -13.61
C VAL A 421 -15.69 21.17 -12.44
N PHE A 422 -15.75 21.70 -11.23
CA PHE A 422 -15.52 20.98 -9.98
C PHE A 422 -16.79 21.04 -9.11
N TYR A 423 -17.09 19.93 -8.45
CA TYR A 423 -18.30 19.75 -7.67
C TYR A 423 -17.98 19.42 -6.21
N GLY A 424 -18.69 20.09 -5.30
CA GLY A 424 -18.55 19.92 -3.87
C GLY A 424 -17.18 20.35 -3.32
N HIS A 425 -17.01 20.19 -2.01
CA HIS A 425 -15.75 20.53 -1.34
C HIS A 425 -14.57 19.69 -1.85
N ASP A 426 -14.79 18.42 -2.18
CA ASP A 426 -13.77 17.55 -2.77
C ASP A 426 -13.28 18.06 -4.14
N GLY A 427 -14.22 18.50 -4.98
CA GLY A 427 -13.90 19.12 -6.25
C GLY A 427 -13.10 20.41 -6.08
N PHE A 428 -13.50 21.27 -5.14
CA PHE A 428 -12.78 22.51 -4.83
C PHE A 428 -11.36 22.24 -4.31
N ASN A 429 -11.18 21.27 -3.40
CA ASN A 429 -9.87 20.85 -2.91
C ASN A 429 -8.99 20.30 -4.03
N ARG A 430 -9.57 19.55 -4.98
CA ARG A 430 -8.86 19.07 -6.17
C ARG A 430 -8.42 20.23 -7.08
N TYR A 431 -9.28 21.21 -7.33
CA TYR A 431 -8.92 22.43 -8.06
C TYR A 431 -7.71 23.12 -7.42
N TRP A 432 -7.78 23.35 -6.10
CA TRP A 432 -6.73 24.03 -5.35
C TRP A 432 -5.38 23.29 -5.46
N SER A 433 -5.40 21.96 -5.31
CA SER A 433 -4.20 21.13 -5.44
C SER A 433 -3.60 21.17 -6.85
N LEU A 434 -4.43 21.11 -7.90
CA LEU A 434 -3.96 21.20 -9.29
C LEU A 434 -3.34 22.59 -9.57
N MET A 435 -3.97 23.64 -9.06
CA MET A 435 -3.49 25.01 -9.18
C MET A 435 -2.12 25.18 -8.49
N GLU A 436 -1.98 24.74 -7.23
CA GLU A 436 -0.71 24.77 -6.49
C GLU A 436 0.40 23.97 -7.18
N GLN A 437 0.09 22.85 -7.83
CA GLN A 437 1.07 22.07 -8.59
C GLN A 437 1.51 22.76 -9.88
N THR A 438 0.70 23.67 -10.41
CA THR A 438 0.90 24.30 -11.73
C THR A 438 1.61 25.65 -11.64
N VAL A 439 1.27 26.48 -10.65
CA VAL A 439 1.72 27.88 -10.57
C VAL A 439 2.21 28.27 -9.16
N GLU A 440 3.12 29.25 -9.11
CA GLU A 440 3.51 30.00 -7.92
C GLU A 440 2.87 31.40 -7.99
N PHE A 441 1.99 31.71 -7.03
CA PHE A 441 1.30 32.99 -6.94
C PHE A 441 2.20 34.10 -6.40
N SER A 442 2.12 35.30 -6.98
CA SER A 442 2.79 36.49 -6.45
C SER A 442 1.81 37.57 -5.95
N SER A 443 0.61 37.69 -6.53
CA SER A 443 -0.47 38.55 -6.00
C SER A 443 -1.85 38.25 -6.61
N ILE A 444 -2.89 38.22 -5.77
CA ILE A 444 -4.31 38.35 -6.17
C ILE A 444 -4.77 39.74 -5.76
N GLY A 445 -5.19 40.55 -6.73
CA GLY A 445 -5.84 41.84 -6.48
C GLY A 445 -7.32 41.72 -6.79
N THR A 446 -8.19 41.78 -5.78
CA THR A 446 -9.62 42.06 -6.03
C THR A 446 -9.78 43.56 -6.18
N GLU A 447 -10.28 44.01 -7.32
CA GLU A 447 -10.42 45.45 -7.58
C GLU A 447 -11.77 45.98 -7.07
N ASN A 448 -12.87 45.30 -7.39
CA ASN A 448 -14.20 45.64 -6.87
C ASN A 448 -15.13 44.42 -6.84
N VAL A 449 -16.20 44.55 -6.07
CA VAL A 449 -17.26 43.54 -5.93
C VAL A 449 -18.62 44.23 -6.02
N PHE A 450 -19.53 43.68 -6.81
CA PHE A 450 -20.91 44.12 -6.93
C PHE A 450 -21.87 43.05 -6.42
N PHE A 451 -22.92 43.46 -5.71
CA PHE A 451 -23.95 42.56 -5.19
C PHE A 451 -25.31 42.89 -5.82
N ASN A 452 -26.07 41.85 -6.15
CA ASN A 452 -27.46 41.97 -6.59
C ASN A 452 -28.27 40.78 -6.05
N GLY A 453 -29.04 40.99 -4.98
CA GLY A 453 -29.79 39.92 -4.33
C GLY A 453 -28.87 38.80 -3.81
N ASN A 454 -29.14 37.57 -4.26
CA ASN A 454 -28.36 36.38 -3.93
C ASN A 454 -27.17 36.13 -4.87
N GLU A 455 -26.79 37.11 -5.68
CA GLU A 455 -25.65 37.03 -6.59
C GLU A 455 -24.61 38.11 -6.29
N ALA A 456 -23.35 37.81 -6.59
CA ALA A 456 -22.30 38.81 -6.64
C ALA A 456 -21.40 38.61 -7.87
N MET A 457 -20.76 39.68 -8.31
CA MET A 457 -19.69 39.63 -9.30
C MET A 457 -18.46 40.31 -8.71
N ALA A 458 -17.36 39.59 -8.62
CA ALA A 458 -16.05 40.17 -8.29
C ALA A 458 -15.18 40.21 -9.53
N TYR A 459 -14.33 41.21 -9.67
CA TYR A 459 -13.32 41.24 -10.71
C TYR A 459 -11.98 41.70 -10.15
N GLY A 460 -10.92 41.27 -10.80
CA GLY A 460 -9.56 41.48 -10.33
C GLY A 460 -8.53 41.01 -11.34
N GLY A 461 -7.28 41.07 -10.90
CA GLY A 461 -6.13 40.59 -11.65
C GLY A 461 -5.43 39.46 -10.91
N GLU A 462 -4.83 38.56 -11.67
CA GLU A 462 -3.93 37.52 -11.20
C GLU A 462 -2.60 37.63 -11.94
N GLN A 463 -1.51 37.41 -11.20
CA GLN A 463 -0.19 37.22 -11.77
C GLN A 463 0.61 36.20 -10.95
N GLY A 464 1.48 35.48 -11.64
CA GLY A 464 2.29 34.43 -11.05
C GLY A 464 3.35 33.91 -12.01
N ILE A 465 4.00 32.82 -11.62
CA ILE A 465 5.03 32.14 -12.41
C ILE A 465 4.64 30.66 -12.52
N THR A 466 4.75 30.07 -13.70
CA THR A 466 4.53 28.62 -13.87
C THR A 466 5.65 27.82 -13.21
N LYS A 467 5.32 26.69 -12.57
CA LYS A 467 6.33 25.85 -11.91
C LYS A 467 7.23 25.12 -12.88
N THR A 468 6.67 24.67 -14.00
CA THR A 468 7.38 23.85 -15.01
C THR A 468 8.27 24.68 -15.93
N THR A 469 7.75 25.78 -16.48
CA THR A 469 8.47 26.59 -17.49
C THR A 469 9.12 27.84 -16.90
N ARG A 470 8.84 28.17 -15.64
CA ARG A 470 9.31 29.38 -14.94
C ARG A 470 8.94 30.68 -15.65
N MET A 471 7.89 30.65 -16.47
CA MET A 471 7.42 31.81 -17.22
C MET A 471 6.39 32.59 -16.42
N PRO A 472 6.50 33.93 -16.39
CA PRO A 472 5.48 34.75 -15.76
C PRO A 472 4.20 34.73 -16.60
N TYR A 473 3.06 34.79 -15.92
CA TYR A 473 1.76 35.01 -16.53
C TYR A 473 1.00 36.09 -15.77
N SER A 474 0.09 36.75 -16.47
CA SER A 474 -0.87 37.68 -15.87
C SER A 474 -2.14 37.72 -16.71
N TYR A 475 -3.29 37.79 -16.05
CA TYR A 475 -4.58 37.99 -16.67
C TYR A 475 -5.58 38.64 -15.71
N ASP A 476 -6.58 39.28 -16.29
CA ASP A 476 -7.76 39.75 -15.57
C ASP A 476 -8.79 38.63 -15.48
N TRP A 477 -9.52 38.59 -14.37
CA TRP A 477 -10.60 37.64 -14.13
C TRP A 477 -11.85 38.36 -13.59
N ALA A 478 -13.00 37.76 -13.86
CA ALA A 478 -14.26 38.06 -13.20
C ALA A 478 -14.89 36.76 -12.71
N ILE A 479 -15.41 36.73 -11.48
CA ILE A 479 -16.08 35.55 -10.91
C ILE A 479 -17.50 35.94 -10.52
N ARG A 480 -18.48 35.23 -11.08
CA ARG A 480 -19.88 35.27 -10.65
C ARG A 480 -20.06 34.30 -9.50
N TYR A 481 -20.62 34.80 -8.41
CA TYR A 481 -21.00 34.06 -7.22
C TYR A 481 -22.53 33.99 -7.12
N GLU A 482 -23.05 32.83 -6.74
CA GLU A 482 -24.43 32.70 -6.25
C GLU A 482 -24.41 32.18 -4.81
N PHE A 483 -25.35 32.65 -4.00
CA PHE A 483 -25.47 32.32 -2.58
C PHE A 483 -26.81 31.66 -2.28
N ASN A 484 -26.82 30.73 -1.31
CA ASN A 484 -28.06 30.19 -0.75
C ASN A 484 -28.63 31.09 0.37
N GLU A 485 -29.72 30.65 0.98
CA GLU A 485 -30.39 31.35 2.10
C GLU A 485 -29.48 31.47 3.34
N ASP A 486 -28.53 30.55 3.54
CA ASP A 486 -27.53 30.58 4.62
C ASP A 486 -26.31 31.45 4.28
N HIS A 487 -26.38 32.23 3.19
CA HIS A 487 -25.31 33.07 2.68
C HIS A 487 -24.02 32.30 2.31
N LYS A 488 -24.08 30.98 2.10
CA LYS A 488 -22.97 30.17 1.58
C LYS A 488 -22.93 30.23 0.06
N VAL A 489 -21.74 30.20 -0.51
CA VAL A 489 -21.56 30.17 -1.96
C VAL A 489 -21.98 28.81 -2.52
N VAL A 490 -22.87 28.79 -3.51
CA VAL A 490 -23.32 27.57 -4.21
C VAL A 490 -22.82 27.48 -5.65
N LEU A 491 -22.43 28.61 -6.25
CA LEU A 491 -21.82 28.66 -7.57
C LEU A 491 -20.67 29.65 -7.56
N MET A 492 -19.56 29.26 -8.18
CA MET A 492 -18.48 30.15 -8.62
C MET A 492 -18.23 29.89 -10.09
N ARG A 493 -18.51 30.88 -10.95
CA ARG A 493 -18.18 30.81 -12.37
C ARG A 493 -17.16 31.86 -12.73
N GLN A 494 -15.98 31.42 -13.11
CA GLN A 494 -14.84 32.25 -13.45
C GLN A 494 -14.78 32.52 -14.96
N TYR A 495 -14.58 33.79 -15.29
CA TYR A 495 -14.35 34.31 -16.62
C TYR A 495 -12.96 34.93 -16.63
N PHE A 496 -12.07 34.43 -17.48
CA PHE A 496 -10.72 34.95 -17.62
C PHE A 496 -10.20 34.65 -19.02
N ASN A 497 -9.03 35.18 -19.39
CA ASN A 497 -8.35 34.83 -20.63
C ASN A 497 -7.35 33.68 -20.39
N PRO A 498 -7.70 32.43 -20.70
CA PRO A 498 -6.82 31.30 -20.41
C PRO A 498 -5.60 31.22 -21.33
N MET A 499 -5.59 31.96 -22.45
CA MET A 499 -4.47 31.90 -23.40
C MET A 499 -3.17 32.40 -22.78
N ARG A 500 -3.24 33.31 -21.80
CA ARG A 500 -2.06 33.85 -21.11
C ARG A 500 -1.34 32.77 -20.30
N ILE A 501 -2.09 32.00 -19.50
CA ILE A 501 -1.52 30.90 -18.73
C ILE A 501 -1.15 29.71 -19.63
N GLN A 502 -1.98 29.40 -20.63
CA GLN A 502 -1.67 28.34 -21.60
C GLN A 502 -0.36 28.62 -22.34
N ALA A 503 -0.15 29.85 -22.80
CA ALA A 503 1.10 30.25 -23.46
C ALA A 503 2.31 30.16 -22.52
N ALA A 504 2.14 30.55 -21.24
CA ALA A 504 3.21 30.42 -20.25
C ALA A 504 3.57 28.95 -19.99
N LEU A 505 2.57 28.06 -19.89
CA LEU A 505 2.77 26.62 -19.70
C LEU A 505 3.39 25.92 -20.92
N ALA A 506 3.18 26.46 -22.12
CA ALA A 506 3.73 25.91 -23.37
C ALA A 506 5.14 26.45 -23.74
N ALA A 507 5.65 27.44 -23.01
CA ALA A 507 6.93 28.06 -23.31
C ALA A 507 8.13 27.17 -22.96
N SER A 508 9.17 27.17 -23.80
CA SER A 508 10.41 26.46 -23.49
C SER A 508 11.13 27.12 -22.30
N PRO A 509 11.72 26.34 -21.36
CA PRO A 509 12.52 26.90 -20.28
C PRO A 509 13.64 27.75 -20.88
N THR A 510 13.77 29.01 -20.48
CA THR A 510 14.88 29.85 -20.93
C THR A 510 16.18 29.20 -20.46
N GLY A 511 16.94 28.63 -21.39
CA GLY A 511 18.28 28.12 -21.13
C GLY A 511 19.12 29.21 -20.49
N GLY A 512 19.81 28.87 -19.40
CA GLY A 512 20.74 29.76 -18.73
C GLY A 512 21.74 30.29 -19.75
N ALA A 513 21.69 31.59 -20.02
CA ALA A 513 22.75 32.27 -20.71
C ALA A 513 23.99 32.16 -19.81
N SER A 514 24.94 31.32 -20.22
CA SER A 514 26.34 31.44 -19.83
C SER A 514 26.82 32.82 -20.26
N GLY A 515 26.87 33.75 -19.31
CA GLY A 515 27.57 35.03 -19.47
C GLY A 515 29.07 34.77 -19.64
N GLY A 516 29.68 35.53 -20.54
CA GLY A 516 31.09 35.46 -20.92
C GLY A 516 32.06 36.14 -19.97
#